data_AF-A0AA40CH16-F1
#
_entry.id   AF-A0AA40CH16-F1
#
_cell.length_a   1.000
_cell.length_b   1.000
_cell.length_c   1.000
_cell.angle_alpha   90.00
_cell.angle_beta   90.00
_cell.angle_gamma   90.00
#
_symmetry.space_group_name_H-M   'P 1'
#
loop_
_entity.id
_entity.type
_entity.pdbx_description
1 polymer ?
#
loop_
_entity_poly.entity_id
_entity_poly.type
_entity_poly.pdbx_seq_one_letter_code
_entity_poly.pdbx_strand_id
1 'polypeptide(L)'
;MPPFRDGATSAPLPRASELTPPPEPQPPTSAKTTNAYKTFRLSVSGLSVKPNSQRVKELVGSALRCSDEQVNVCSIATDPVVPKRIMATLEFTTIPESLSRFSKESKHKVTVDGCYLVFDDHFLGLTALTDPEDERAIDVVAVSGLNGHPFGSFKTRGGNWMWLRDGLRQDVPGSRVLTYGLNTELIDSKSSENIIDLGRQCREALFSISSATNKPLVLVGHSLGGIILREVYETPMMFL
;
A
#
# COMPACT_ATOMS: atom_id res chain seq x y z
N MET A 1 42.80 -23.72 53.76
CA MET A 1 43.16 -23.93 52.35
C MET A 1 42.59 -25.28 51.91
N PRO A 2 41.46 -25.35 51.19
CA PRO A 2 41.02 -26.58 50.57
C PRO A 2 41.65 -26.76 49.18
N PRO A 3 41.77 -28.01 48.67
CA PRO A 3 42.59 -28.33 47.50
C PRO A 3 41.86 -28.11 46.16
N PHE A 4 42.66 -27.82 45.13
CA PHE A 4 42.27 -27.74 43.72
C PHE A 4 41.60 -29.05 43.24
N ARG A 5 40.46 -28.94 42.57
CA ARG A 5 39.83 -30.01 41.78
C ARG A 5 39.98 -29.68 40.30
N ASP A 6 40.85 -30.42 39.62
CA ASP A 6 40.86 -30.53 38.16
C ASP A 6 39.79 -31.54 37.72
N GLY A 7 39.12 -31.25 36.60
CA GLY A 7 38.30 -32.22 35.87
C GLY A 7 36.93 -31.72 35.41
N ALA A 8 36.89 -30.68 34.56
CA ALA A 8 35.72 -30.43 33.72
C ALA A 8 35.96 -31.08 32.35
N THR A 9 35.45 -32.28 32.15
CA THR A 9 35.39 -32.94 30.84
C THR A 9 34.31 -32.23 30.03
N SER A 10 34.69 -31.40 29.05
CA SER A 10 33.73 -30.81 28.12
C SER A 10 33.24 -31.89 27.15
N ALA A 11 31.93 -32.18 27.17
CA ALA A 11 31.31 -32.99 26.14
C ALA A 11 31.41 -32.28 24.77
N PRO A 12 31.62 -32.98 23.65
CA PRO A 12 31.66 -32.35 22.34
C PRO A 12 30.28 -31.80 21.97
N LEU A 13 30.22 -30.60 21.38
CA LEU A 13 29.00 -30.06 20.78
C LEU A 13 28.55 -30.96 19.62
N PRO A 14 27.24 -31.25 19.48
CA PRO A 14 26.73 -32.10 18.40
C PRO A 14 26.91 -31.43 17.04
N ARG A 15 27.10 -32.24 15.98
CA ARG A 15 27.21 -31.75 14.61
C ARG A 15 25.86 -31.19 14.14
N ALA A 16 25.90 -30.13 13.34
CA ALA A 16 24.73 -29.45 12.78
C ALA A 16 23.78 -30.36 11.97
N SER A 17 24.21 -31.56 11.59
CA SER A 17 23.41 -32.58 10.90
C SER A 17 22.49 -33.42 11.80
N GLU A 18 22.64 -33.33 13.13
CA GLU A 18 21.83 -34.11 14.11
C GLU A 18 20.73 -33.28 14.79
N LEU A 19 20.61 -31.99 14.46
CA LEU A 19 19.53 -31.13 14.94
C LEU A 19 18.29 -31.33 14.05
N THR A 20 17.27 -32.02 14.58
CA THR A 20 15.94 -32.04 13.94
C THR A 20 15.42 -30.60 13.86
N PRO A 21 15.00 -30.11 12.68
CA PRO A 21 14.42 -28.78 12.57
C PRO A 21 13.15 -28.69 13.44
N PRO A 22 12.87 -27.52 14.03
CA PRO A 22 11.63 -27.31 14.76
C PRO A 22 10.43 -27.60 13.85
N PRO A 23 9.33 -28.16 14.38
CA PRO A 23 8.15 -28.43 13.58
C PRO A 23 7.66 -27.14 12.92
N GLU A 24 7.45 -27.21 11.61
CA GLU A 24 6.93 -26.11 10.82
C GLU A 24 5.59 -25.64 11.41
N PRO A 25 5.37 -24.32 11.59
CA PRO A 25 4.12 -23.82 12.16
C PRO A 25 2.93 -24.31 11.34
N GLN A 26 2.11 -25.17 11.94
CA GLN A 26 0.88 -25.66 11.32
C GLN A 26 -0.04 -24.44 11.08
N PRO A 27 -0.55 -24.23 9.85
CA PRO A 27 -1.50 -23.15 9.61
C PRO A 27 -2.74 -23.36 10.47
N PRO A 28 -3.26 -22.32 11.13
CA PRO A 28 -4.42 -22.46 12.01
C PRO A 28 -5.60 -23.03 11.21
N THR A 29 -6.21 -24.09 11.77
CA THR A 29 -7.41 -24.74 11.25
C THR A 29 -8.49 -23.69 11.03
N SER A 30 -8.92 -23.53 9.78
CA SER A 30 -9.79 -22.45 9.34
C SER A 30 -11.22 -22.61 9.86
N ALA A 31 -11.47 -22.09 11.06
CA ALA A 31 -12.80 -21.65 11.43
C ALA A 31 -13.19 -20.47 10.52
N LYS A 32 -14.19 -20.69 9.67
CA LYS A 32 -14.78 -19.67 8.79
C LYS A 32 -15.43 -18.58 9.63
N THR A 33 -14.68 -17.53 9.92
CA THR A 33 -15.21 -16.22 10.31
C THR A 33 -14.34 -15.14 9.70
N THR A 34 -14.26 -15.12 8.36
CA THR A 34 -13.54 -14.07 7.65
C THR A 34 -14.41 -12.83 7.62
N ASN A 35 -14.37 -12.02 8.67
CA ASN A 35 -14.57 -10.59 8.44
C ASN A 35 -13.37 -10.17 7.58
N ALA A 36 -13.55 -10.12 6.26
CA ALA A 36 -12.46 -9.80 5.36
C ALA A 36 -11.99 -8.39 5.69
N TYR A 37 -10.78 -8.24 6.24
CA TYR A 37 -10.17 -6.94 6.49
C TYR A 37 -10.07 -6.18 5.17
N LYS A 38 -11.06 -5.34 4.90
CA LYS A 38 -11.19 -4.58 3.66
C LYS A 38 -10.77 -3.14 3.94
N THR A 39 -9.76 -2.71 3.20
CA THR A 39 -9.25 -1.34 3.26
C THR A 39 -9.80 -0.59 2.06
N PHE A 40 -10.25 0.64 2.28
CA PHE A 40 -10.73 1.55 1.25
C PHE A 40 -9.73 2.68 1.08
N ARG A 41 -9.60 3.18 -0.14
CA ARG A 41 -8.96 4.46 -0.43
C ARG A 41 -10.03 5.54 -0.43
N LEU A 42 -9.75 6.63 0.25
CA LEU A 42 -10.48 7.89 0.17
C LEU A 42 -9.58 8.93 -0.49
N SER A 43 -10.07 9.60 -1.52
CA SER A 43 -9.48 10.83 -2.05
C SER A 43 -10.38 12.01 -1.72
N VAL A 44 -9.83 13.10 -1.17
CA VAL A 44 -10.59 14.31 -0.85
C VAL A 44 -9.97 15.52 -1.50
N SER A 45 -10.80 16.29 -2.20
CA SER A 45 -10.45 17.60 -2.78
C SER A 45 -11.33 18.69 -2.18
N GLY A 46 -10.87 19.95 -2.22
CA GLY A 46 -11.61 21.10 -1.69
C GLY A 46 -11.24 21.49 -0.26
N LEU A 47 -10.26 20.82 0.35
CA LEU A 47 -9.72 21.19 1.64
C LEU A 47 -8.67 22.31 1.51
N SER A 48 -8.74 23.29 2.42
CA SER A 48 -7.74 24.36 2.48
C SER A 48 -6.45 23.94 3.19
N VAL A 49 -6.56 22.98 4.12
CA VAL A 49 -5.46 22.45 4.93
C VAL A 49 -5.59 20.93 5.03
N LYS A 50 -4.46 20.22 5.15
CA LYS A 50 -4.46 18.77 5.37
C LYS A 50 -5.25 18.43 6.65
N PRO A 51 -6.23 17.51 6.60
CA PRO A 51 -7.04 17.16 7.75
C PRO A 51 -6.27 16.23 8.69
N ASN A 52 -6.62 16.28 9.98
CA ASN A 52 -6.27 15.22 10.93
C ASN A 52 -7.27 14.06 10.85
N SER A 53 -7.01 12.97 11.57
CA SER A 53 -7.87 11.79 11.56
C SER A 53 -9.31 12.09 12.01
N GLN A 54 -9.50 12.99 12.97
CA GLN A 54 -10.84 13.35 13.44
C GLN A 54 -11.65 14.06 12.36
N ARG A 55 -11.06 15.03 11.65
CA ARG A 55 -11.73 15.70 10.54
C ARG A 55 -12.05 14.77 9.38
N VAL A 56 -11.19 13.78 9.12
CA VAL A 56 -11.49 12.74 8.12
C VAL A 56 -12.69 11.90 8.56
N LYS A 57 -12.75 11.49 9.83
CA LYS A 57 -13.90 10.73 10.36
C LYS A 57 -15.21 11.50 10.22
N GLU A 58 -15.24 12.77 10.61
CA GLU A 58 -16.43 13.63 10.47
C GLU A 58 -16.93 13.72 9.02
N LEU A 59 -16.00 13.94 8.07
CA LEU A 59 -16.32 14.00 6.64
C LEU A 59 -16.86 12.67 6.12
N VAL A 60 -16.24 11.55 6.51
CA VAL A 60 -16.67 10.20 6.13
C VAL A 60 -18.02 9.84 6.78
N GLY A 61 -18.22 10.17 8.05
CA GLY A 61 -19.45 9.94 8.79
C GLY A 61 -20.62 10.67 8.14
N SER A 62 -20.41 11.95 7.80
CA SER A 62 -21.39 12.76 7.07
C SER A 62 -21.66 12.21 5.65
N ALA A 63 -20.61 11.80 4.94
CA ALA A 63 -20.71 11.28 3.56
C ALA A 63 -21.43 9.94 3.46
N LEU A 64 -21.15 9.02 4.39
CA LEU A 64 -21.62 7.64 4.34
C LEU A 64 -22.75 7.34 5.33
N ARG A 65 -23.16 8.33 6.14
CA ARG A 65 -24.17 8.21 7.20
C ARG A 65 -23.81 7.11 8.21
N CYS A 66 -22.56 7.12 8.66
CA CYS A 66 -22.02 6.19 9.65
C CYS A 66 -21.41 6.96 10.83
N SER A 67 -21.22 6.32 12.00
CA SER A 67 -20.63 6.99 13.15
C SER A 67 -19.09 6.98 13.12
N ASP A 68 -18.47 7.96 13.77
CA ASP A 68 -17.01 8.12 13.83
C ASP A 68 -16.28 6.91 14.43
N GLU A 69 -16.95 6.18 15.33
CA GLU A 69 -16.44 4.96 15.96
C GLU A 69 -16.36 3.79 14.97
N GLN A 70 -17.15 3.83 13.89
CA GLN A 70 -17.12 2.81 12.85
C GLN A 70 -15.96 3.00 11.87
N VAL A 71 -15.36 4.19 11.85
CA VAL A 71 -14.33 4.57 10.88
C VAL A 71 -12.95 4.52 11.54
N ASN A 72 -12.07 3.67 11.00
CA ASN A 72 -10.66 3.65 11.34
C ASN A 72 -9.85 4.31 10.22
N VAL A 73 -9.17 5.42 10.54
CA VAL A 73 -8.28 6.12 9.60
C VAL A 73 -6.87 5.58 9.77
N CYS A 74 -6.43 4.75 8.83
CA CYS A 74 -5.14 4.07 8.92
C CYS A 74 -3.98 4.90 8.36
N SER A 75 -4.23 5.80 7.41
CA SER A 75 -3.23 6.76 6.94
C SER A 75 -3.86 8.00 6.33
N ILE A 76 -3.11 9.11 6.30
CA ILE A 76 -3.46 10.35 5.60
C ILE A 76 -2.19 10.92 4.96
N ALA A 77 -2.21 11.07 3.64
CA ALA A 77 -1.12 11.59 2.85
C ALA A 77 -1.62 12.61 1.82
N THR A 78 -0.72 13.50 1.40
CA THR A 78 -0.97 14.48 0.35
C THR A 78 -0.68 13.83 -0.99
N ASP A 79 -1.54 14.08 -1.97
CA ASP A 79 -1.28 13.66 -3.34
C ASP A 79 -0.11 14.49 -3.91
N PRO A 80 0.98 13.86 -4.35
CA PRO A 80 2.11 14.62 -4.89
C PRO A 80 1.83 15.23 -6.27
N VAL A 81 0.86 14.72 -7.03
CA VAL A 81 0.60 15.12 -8.42
C VAL A 81 -0.58 16.08 -8.52
N VAL A 82 -1.63 15.88 -7.72
CA VAL A 82 -2.84 16.71 -7.77
C VAL A 82 -2.87 17.71 -6.62
N PRO A 83 -2.76 19.02 -6.91
CA PRO A 83 -2.72 20.05 -5.87
C PRO A 83 -3.93 19.98 -4.95
N LYS A 84 -3.69 20.10 -3.63
CA LYS A 84 -4.71 20.15 -2.57
C LYS A 84 -5.62 18.91 -2.52
N ARG A 85 -5.24 17.79 -3.16
CA ARG A 85 -5.89 16.49 -2.96
C ARG A 85 -5.17 15.76 -1.85
N ILE A 86 -5.95 15.20 -0.93
CA ILE A 86 -5.45 14.27 0.08
C ILE A 86 -5.95 12.87 -0.24
N MET A 87 -5.18 11.89 0.21
CA MET A 87 -5.51 10.48 0.16
C MET A 87 -5.48 9.91 1.56
N ALA A 88 -6.43 9.05 1.89
CA ALA A 88 -6.47 8.33 3.15
C ALA A 88 -6.79 6.86 2.91
N THR A 89 -6.26 6.00 3.78
CA THR A 89 -6.70 4.60 3.85
C THR A 89 -7.62 4.42 5.03
N LEU A 90 -8.76 3.78 4.79
CA LEU A 90 -9.84 3.63 5.75
C LEU A 90 -10.17 2.15 5.93
N GLU A 91 -10.48 1.77 7.16
CA GLU A 91 -11.08 0.50 7.52
C GLU A 91 -12.37 0.78 8.28
N PHE A 92 -13.34 -0.13 8.16
CA PHE A 92 -14.62 0.00 8.84
C PHE A 92 -14.89 -1.21 9.72
N THR A 93 -15.40 -0.99 10.93
CA THR A 93 -15.89 -2.09 11.78
C THR A 93 -17.08 -2.79 11.12
N THR A 94 -17.96 -2.00 10.51
CA THR A 94 -19.06 -2.44 9.65
C THR A 94 -19.04 -1.61 8.37
N ILE A 95 -18.91 -2.25 7.21
CA ILE A 95 -18.86 -1.58 5.92
C ILE A 95 -20.22 -0.89 5.65
N PRO A 96 -20.26 0.44 5.41
CA PRO A 96 -21.49 1.15 5.06
C PRO A 96 -22.12 0.62 3.78
N GLU A 97 -23.46 0.65 3.67
CA GLU A 97 -24.16 0.12 2.48
C GLU A 97 -23.75 0.84 1.19
N SER A 98 -23.43 2.14 1.27
CA SER A 98 -22.90 2.93 0.15
C SER A 98 -21.59 2.38 -0.41
N LEU A 99 -20.81 1.65 0.41
CA LEU A 99 -19.54 1.03 0.05
C LEU A 99 -19.65 -0.50 -0.13
N SER A 100 -20.80 -1.12 0.19
CA SER A 100 -20.96 -2.57 0.08
C SER A 100 -21.09 -3.02 -1.38
N ARG A 101 -21.52 -2.13 -2.27
CA ARG A 101 -21.80 -2.40 -3.68
C ARG A 101 -20.66 -2.05 -4.65
N PHE A 102 -19.41 -1.94 -4.16
CA PHE A 102 -18.30 -1.73 -5.09
C PHE A 102 -18.15 -2.94 -6.02
N SER A 103 -18.42 -2.75 -7.31
CA SER A 103 -17.88 -3.60 -8.37
C SER A 103 -16.41 -3.24 -8.62
N LYS A 104 -15.68 -4.12 -9.29
CA LYS A 104 -14.36 -3.81 -9.86
C LYS A 104 -14.44 -2.46 -10.60
N GLU A 105 -13.54 -1.55 -10.27
CA GLU A 105 -13.42 -0.17 -10.78
C GLU A 105 -14.49 0.86 -10.38
N SER A 106 -15.53 0.46 -9.65
CA SER A 106 -16.54 1.44 -9.21
C SER A 106 -15.99 2.36 -8.12
N LYS A 107 -16.39 3.63 -8.20
CA LYS A 107 -16.04 4.68 -7.24
C LYS A 107 -17.31 5.27 -6.65
N HIS A 108 -17.33 5.47 -5.35
CA HIS A 108 -18.41 6.15 -4.67
C HIS A 108 -18.00 7.60 -4.50
N LYS A 109 -18.77 8.51 -5.08
CA LYS A 109 -18.44 9.94 -5.16
C LYS A 109 -19.52 10.72 -4.42
N VAL A 110 -19.10 11.61 -3.54
CA VAL A 110 -20.02 12.38 -2.70
C VAL A 110 -19.40 13.72 -2.33
N THR A 111 -20.23 14.76 -2.27
CA THR A 111 -19.80 16.11 -1.86
C THR A 111 -20.39 16.42 -0.50
N VAL A 112 -19.55 16.80 0.45
CA VAL A 112 -19.93 17.17 1.82
C VAL A 112 -19.11 18.39 2.23
N ASP A 113 -19.74 19.41 2.82
CA ASP A 113 -19.06 20.63 3.29
C ASP A 113 -18.16 21.29 2.22
N GLY A 114 -18.59 21.27 0.95
CA GLY A 114 -17.78 21.76 -0.18
C GLY A 114 -16.56 20.91 -0.53
N CYS A 115 -16.34 19.79 0.16
CA CYS A 115 -15.30 18.82 -0.13
C CYS A 115 -15.83 17.73 -1.05
N TYR A 116 -15.07 17.39 -2.08
CA TYR A 116 -15.38 16.30 -3.01
C TYR A 116 -14.64 15.04 -2.57
N LEU A 117 -15.38 14.02 -2.14
CA LEU A 117 -14.87 12.75 -1.64
C LEU A 117 -15.08 11.66 -2.68
N VAL A 118 -14.05 10.85 -2.89
CA VAL A 118 -14.07 9.70 -3.78
C VAL A 118 -13.55 8.49 -3.03
N PHE A 119 -14.36 7.45 -2.93
CA PHE A 119 -14.02 6.19 -2.29
C PHE A 119 -13.86 5.09 -3.35
N ASP A 120 -12.86 4.24 -3.15
CA ASP A 120 -12.70 2.98 -3.89
C ASP A 120 -11.99 1.93 -3.03
N ASP A 121 -12.09 0.67 -3.43
CA ASP A 121 -11.38 -0.45 -2.80
C ASP A 121 -10.33 -1.07 -3.73
N HIS A 122 -10.22 -0.63 -4.98
CA HIS A 122 -9.38 -1.27 -5.99
C HIS A 122 -7.98 -0.65 -6.10
N PHE A 123 -7.75 0.56 -5.57
CA PHE A 123 -6.43 1.22 -5.51
C PHE A 123 -5.73 1.35 -6.87
N LEU A 124 -6.50 1.51 -7.95
CA LEU A 124 -5.94 1.72 -9.29
C LEU A 124 -5.36 3.14 -9.39
N GLY A 125 -4.24 3.25 -10.11
CA GLY A 125 -3.45 4.47 -10.19
C GLY A 125 -2.64 4.74 -8.92
N LEU A 126 -2.19 5.99 -8.77
CA LEU A 126 -1.37 6.40 -7.63
C LEU A 126 -2.17 6.50 -6.33
N THR A 127 -1.58 6.01 -5.26
CA THR A 127 -2.07 6.17 -3.90
C THR A 127 -0.91 6.53 -2.98
N ALA A 128 -0.90 7.74 -2.43
CA ALA A 128 0.02 8.13 -1.37
C ALA A 128 -0.42 7.48 -0.04
N LEU A 129 0.52 6.81 0.62
CA LEU A 129 0.30 6.11 1.88
C LEU A 129 0.86 6.90 3.07
N THR A 130 1.98 7.58 2.87
CA THR A 130 2.62 8.44 3.86
C THR A 130 3.02 9.77 3.24
N ASP A 131 3.09 10.81 4.06
CA ASP A 131 3.70 12.07 3.65
C ASP A 131 5.19 12.08 4.02
N PRO A 132 6.01 12.80 3.24
CA PRO A 132 7.38 13.05 3.61
C PRO A 132 7.43 14.00 4.80
N GLU A 133 8.38 13.78 5.70
CA GLU A 133 8.58 14.62 6.89
C GLU A 133 9.61 15.74 6.65
N ASP A 134 10.39 15.63 5.58
CA ASP A 134 11.46 16.56 5.21
C ASP A 134 11.44 16.88 3.68
N GLU A 135 12.01 18.02 3.32
CA GLU A 135 12.35 18.42 1.96
C GLU A 135 13.38 17.48 1.32
N ARG A 136 14.28 16.87 2.10
CA ARG A 136 15.26 15.88 1.62
C ARG A 136 14.71 14.46 1.45
N ALA A 137 13.41 14.28 1.63
CA ALA A 137 12.78 12.97 1.53
C ALA A 137 12.93 12.34 0.14
N ILE A 138 12.94 11.02 0.11
CA ILE A 138 12.80 10.22 -1.10
C ILE A 138 11.34 9.86 -1.34
N ASP A 139 10.98 9.64 -2.60
CA ASP A 139 9.69 9.07 -2.99
C ASP A 139 9.88 7.57 -3.29
N VAL A 140 9.23 6.71 -2.50
CA VAL A 140 9.21 5.25 -2.72
C VAL A 140 7.92 4.89 -3.44
N VAL A 141 8.00 4.30 -4.63
CA VAL A 141 6.84 3.90 -5.42
C VAL A 141 6.81 2.39 -5.60
N ALA A 142 5.80 1.74 -5.03
CA ALA A 142 5.57 0.31 -5.15
C ALA A 142 4.54 -0.01 -6.24
N VAL A 143 4.96 -0.77 -7.25
CA VAL A 143 4.13 -1.19 -8.38
C VAL A 143 3.67 -2.62 -8.17
N SER A 144 2.34 -2.82 -8.18
CA SER A 144 1.74 -4.15 -7.99
C SER A 144 1.94 -5.07 -9.19
N GLY A 145 1.74 -6.38 -8.97
CA GLY A 145 1.84 -7.38 -10.03
C GLY A 145 0.54 -7.58 -10.82
N LEU A 146 0.61 -8.44 -11.84
CA LEU A 146 -0.53 -8.83 -12.67
C LEU A 146 -1.64 -9.46 -11.83
N ASN A 147 -2.89 -9.04 -12.02
CA ASN A 147 -4.07 -9.59 -11.33
C ASN A 147 -3.94 -9.53 -9.79
N GLY A 148 -2.99 -8.73 -9.28
CA GLY A 148 -2.76 -8.50 -7.87
C GLY A 148 -3.47 -7.23 -7.44
N HIS A 149 -4.17 -7.30 -6.31
CA HIS A 149 -4.74 -6.10 -5.71
C HIS A 149 -3.61 -5.14 -5.32
N PRO A 150 -3.61 -3.86 -5.71
CA PRO A 150 -2.47 -2.96 -5.48
C PRO A 150 -2.08 -2.82 -4.01
N PHE A 151 -3.06 -2.50 -3.16
CA PHE A 151 -2.85 -2.50 -1.71
C PHE A 151 -2.61 -3.92 -1.14
N GLY A 152 -3.39 -4.90 -1.57
CA GLY A 152 -3.32 -6.28 -1.07
C GLY A 152 -2.01 -7.02 -1.39
N SER A 153 -1.31 -6.64 -2.46
CA SER A 153 -0.02 -7.24 -2.86
C SER A 153 1.08 -7.03 -1.84
N PHE A 154 0.94 -6.02 -0.99
CA PHE A 154 1.89 -5.66 0.06
C PHE A 154 1.31 -5.84 1.47
N LYS A 155 0.15 -6.51 1.58
CA LYS A 155 -0.57 -6.74 2.83
C LYS A 155 -0.41 -8.18 3.31
N THR A 156 -0.27 -8.39 4.62
CA THR A 156 -0.26 -9.73 5.22
C THR A 156 -1.54 -10.48 4.87
N ARG A 157 -1.39 -11.74 4.45
CA ARG A 157 -2.52 -12.61 4.14
C ARG A 157 -3.38 -12.81 5.40
N GLY A 158 -4.68 -12.51 5.28
CA GLY A 158 -5.63 -12.65 6.38
C GLY A 158 -5.53 -11.56 7.46
N GLY A 159 -4.68 -10.55 7.28
CA GLY A 159 -4.54 -9.41 8.20
C GLY A 159 -4.78 -8.07 7.51
N ASN A 160 -4.67 -6.99 8.30
CA ASN A 160 -4.76 -5.61 7.83
C ASN A 160 -3.40 -4.88 7.77
N TRP A 161 -2.33 -5.50 8.26
CA TRP A 161 -0.98 -4.95 8.23
C TRP A 161 -0.42 -4.95 6.82
N MET A 162 -0.03 -3.77 6.34
CA MET A 162 0.50 -3.52 5.00
C MET A 162 1.87 -2.89 5.12
N TRP A 163 2.93 -3.63 4.77
CA TRP A 163 4.29 -3.30 5.19
C TRP A 163 4.80 -1.96 4.63
N LEU A 164 4.34 -1.53 3.45
CA LEU A 164 4.70 -0.20 2.91
C LEU A 164 4.06 0.94 3.73
N ARG A 165 2.82 0.77 4.19
CA ARG A 165 2.09 1.77 4.99
C ARG A 165 2.56 1.76 6.45
N ASP A 166 2.69 0.58 7.02
CA ASP A 166 2.79 0.38 8.48
C ASP A 166 4.22 0.13 8.96
N GLY A 167 5.06 -0.50 8.13
CA GLY A 167 6.43 -0.89 8.49
C GLY A 167 7.49 0.06 7.92
N LEU A 168 7.50 0.24 6.59
CA LEU A 168 8.56 0.93 5.86
C LEU A 168 8.80 2.36 6.36
N ARG A 169 7.76 3.04 6.84
CA ARG A 169 7.88 4.37 7.43
C ARG A 169 8.82 4.40 8.64
N GLN A 170 8.87 3.33 9.42
CA GLN A 170 9.72 3.21 10.60
C GLN A 170 11.17 2.98 10.20
N ASP A 171 11.40 2.17 9.17
CA ASP A 171 12.73 1.81 8.68
C ASP A 171 13.36 2.91 7.82
N VAL A 172 12.52 3.67 7.10
CA VAL A 172 12.93 4.80 6.26
C VAL A 172 12.11 6.05 6.64
N PRO A 173 12.41 6.66 7.80
CA PRO A 173 11.72 7.86 8.26
C PRO A 173 11.80 8.99 7.24
N GLY A 174 10.72 9.76 7.15
CA GLY A 174 10.63 10.88 6.23
C GLY A 174 10.42 10.51 4.76
N SER A 175 10.37 9.23 4.37
CA SER A 175 10.02 8.85 2.99
C SER A 175 8.52 9.07 2.68
N ARG A 176 8.23 9.56 1.47
CA ARG A 176 6.88 9.48 0.90
C ARG A 176 6.73 8.11 0.29
N VAL A 177 5.79 7.32 0.79
CA VAL A 177 5.52 5.98 0.26
C VAL A 177 4.25 6.02 -0.56
N LEU A 178 4.34 5.51 -1.79
CA LEU A 178 3.25 5.43 -2.75
C LEU A 178 3.07 3.98 -3.21
N THR A 179 1.84 3.61 -3.51
CA THR A 179 1.55 2.42 -4.34
C THR A 179 0.92 2.86 -5.66
N TYR A 180 1.31 2.18 -6.74
CA TYR A 180 0.71 2.32 -8.05
C TYR A 180 0.02 1.02 -8.46
N GLY A 181 -1.31 1.12 -8.64
CA GLY A 181 -2.12 0.02 -9.12
C GLY A 181 -2.25 0.02 -10.64
N LEU A 182 -1.72 -1.03 -11.28
CA LEU A 182 -1.89 -1.27 -12.71
C LEU A 182 -3.33 -1.70 -13.00
N ASN A 183 -3.96 -1.12 -14.03
CA ASN A 183 -5.23 -1.64 -14.52
C ASN A 183 -4.98 -2.85 -15.42
N THR A 184 -4.93 -4.02 -14.81
CA THR A 184 -4.62 -5.27 -15.50
C THR A 184 -5.84 -6.01 -16.04
N GLU A 185 -7.06 -5.50 -15.81
CA GLU A 185 -8.29 -6.15 -16.28
C GLU A 185 -8.52 -5.96 -17.78
N LEU A 186 -7.86 -4.97 -18.39
CA LEU A 186 -7.83 -4.74 -19.84
C LEU A 186 -6.86 -5.66 -20.58
N ILE A 187 -6.14 -6.53 -19.85
CA ILE A 187 -5.15 -7.42 -20.46
C ILE A 187 -5.88 -8.64 -20.99
N ASP A 188 -6.19 -8.63 -22.30
CA ASP A 188 -6.46 -9.88 -22.99
C ASP A 188 -5.19 -10.74 -22.91
N SER A 189 -5.37 -11.99 -22.51
CA SER A 189 -4.37 -12.98 -22.10
C SER A 189 -3.28 -13.32 -23.13
N LYS A 190 -3.17 -12.59 -24.26
CA LYS A 190 -2.37 -12.98 -25.43
C LYS A 190 -1.55 -11.87 -26.12
N SER A 191 -1.62 -10.59 -25.75
CA SER A 191 -0.85 -9.55 -26.46
C SER A 191 0.27 -8.92 -25.63
N SER A 192 1.48 -8.88 -26.21
CA SER A 192 2.63 -8.10 -25.72
C SER A 192 2.37 -6.59 -25.71
N GLU A 193 1.42 -6.13 -26.53
CA GLU A 193 0.95 -4.74 -26.60
C GLU A 193 0.43 -4.24 -25.24
N ASN A 194 -0.17 -5.12 -24.43
CA ASN A 194 -0.67 -4.78 -23.11
C ASN A 194 0.43 -4.42 -22.10
N ILE A 195 1.62 -5.02 -22.21
CA ILE A 195 2.76 -4.72 -21.32
C ILE A 195 3.33 -3.34 -21.64
N ILE A 196 3.42 -3.00 -22.94
CA ILE A 196 3.92 -1.70 -23.40
C ILE A 196 2.97 -0.59 -22.94
N ASP A 197 1.66 -0.78 -23.08
CA ASP A 197 0.66 0.21 -22.65
C ASP A 197 0.66 0.42 -21.12
N LEU A 198 0.82 -0.66 -20.35
CA LEU A 198 0.98 -0.58 -18.90
C LEU A 198 2.30 0.11 -18.51
N GLY A 199 3.37 -0.19 -19.23
CA GLY A 199 4.66 0.48 -19.12
C GLY A 199 4.52 1.98 -19.35
N ARG A 200 3.85 2.39 -20.43
CA ARG A 200 3.59 3.80 -20.74
C ARG A 200 2.80 4.49 -19.63
N GLN A 201 1.68 3.91 -19.19
CA GLN A 201 0.88 4.48 -18.10
C GLN A 201 1.66 4.59 -16.78
N CYS A 202 2.44 3.56 -16.45
CA CYS A 202 3.30 3.57 -15.27
C CYS A 202 4.39 4.66 -15.39
N ARG A 203 5.00 4.81 -16.57
CA ARG A 203 6.00 5.84 -16.84
C ARG A 203 5.43 7.24 -16.68
N GLU A 204 4.26 7.50 -17.25
CA GLU A 204 3.56 8.80 -17.12
C GLU A 204 3.27 9.13 -15.65
N ALA A 205 2.82 8.14 -14.87
CA ALA A 205 2.61 8.31 -13.44
C ALA A 205 3.91 8.62 -12.69
N LEU A 206 4.99 7.87 -12.94
CA LEU A 206 6.30 8.10 -12.32
C LEU A 206 6.90 9.46 -12.70
N PHE A 207 6.77 9.85 -13.96
CA PHE A 207 7.20 11.16 -14.45
C PHE A 207 6.43 12.28 -13.75
N SER A 208 5.12 12.14 -13.61
CA SER A 208 4.28 13.12 -12.90
C SER A 208 4.71 13.31 -11.45
N ILE A 209 5.08 12.23 -10.76
CA ILE A 209 5.64 12.31 -9.41
C ILE A 209 6.98 13.06 -9.44
N SER A 210 7.93 12.59 -10.26
CA SER A 210 9.26 13.18 -10.34
C SER A 210 9.21 14.68 -10.67
N SER A 211 8.34 15.10 -11.59
CA SER A 211 8.18 16.51 -11.96
C SER A 211 7.54 17.33 -10.83
N ALA A 212 6.59 16.77 -10.10
CA ALA A 212 5.89 17.50 -9.05
C ALA A 212 6.71 17.61 -7.75
N THR A 213 7.55 16.62 -7.46
CA THR A 213 8.27 16.54 -6.19
C THR A 213 9.73 16.91 -6.30
N ASN A 214 10.34 16.72 -7.48
CA ASN A 214 11.78 16.87 -7.72
C ASN A 214 12.65 16.08 -6.72
N LYS A 215 12.14 14.94 -6.23
CA LYS A 215 12.79 14.07 -5.24
C LYS A 215 13.32 12.79 -5.88
N PRO A 216 14.38 12.17 -5.32
CA PRO A 216 14.85 10.86 -5.77
C PRO A 216 13.76 9.79 -5.66
N LEU A 217 13.61 8.97 -6.72
CA LEU A 217 12.66 7.88 -6.78
C LEU A 217 13.32 6.54 -6.45
N VAL A 218 12.71 5.78 -5.55
CA VAL A 218 13.01 4.37 -5.28
C VAL A 218 11.82 3.53 -5.73
N LEU A 219 12.06 2.57 -6.63
CA LEU A 219 11.00 1.79 -7.25
C LEU A 219 10.99 0.36 -6.71
N VAL A 220 9.82 -0.12 -6.28
CA VAL A 220 9.62 -1.47 -5.76
C VAL A 220 8.64 -2.20 -6.67
N GLY A 221 9.11 -3.16 -7.45
CA GLY A 221 8.25 -3.96 -8.33
C GLY A 221 7.90 -5.31 -7.71
N HIS A 222 6.61 -5.63 -7.59
CA HIS A 222 6.17 -6.96 -7.21
C HIS A 222 5.77 -7.79 -8.45
N SER A 223 6.38 -8.96 -8.65
CA SER A 223 6.08 -9.85 -9.79
C SER A 223 6.12 -9.10 -11.14
N LEU A 224 5.04 -9.09 -11.94
CA LEU A 224 4.97 -8.34 -13.21
C LEU A 224 5.30 -6.85 -13.02
N GLY A 225 5.03 -6.26 -11.86
CA GLY A 225 5.41 -4.87 -11.57
C GLY A 225 6.92 -4.61 -11.75
N GLY A 226 7.78 -5.61 -11.48
CA GLY A 226 9.22 -5.51 -11.75
C GLY A 226 9.56 -5.50 -13.25
N ILE A 227 8.82 -6.26 -14.06
CA ILE A 227 8.98 -6.26 -15.52
C ILE A 227 8.51 -4.92 -16.10
N ILE A 228 7.38 -4.40 -15.62
CA ILE A 228 6.87 -3.08 -16.03
C ILE A 228 7.89 -1.98 -15.69
N LEU A 229 8.47 -2.00 -14.49
CA LEU A 229 9.50 -1.02 -14.11
C LEU A 229 10.75 -1.11 -14.98
N ARG A 230 11.15 -2.31 -15.38
CA ARG A 230 12.26 -2.50 -16.34
C ARG A 230 11.92 -1.89 -17.70
N GLU A 231 10.72 -2.14 -18.22
CA GLU A 231 10.26 -1.56 -19.49
C GLU A 231 10.25 -0.02 -19.45
N VAL A 232 9.82 0.55 -18.32
CA VAL A 232 9.85 2.01 -18.08
C VAL A 232 11.28 2.55 -18.16
N TYR A 233 12.25 1.83 -17.58
CA TYR A 233 13.65 2.23 -17.55
C TYR A 233 14.34 2.10 -18.90
N GLU A 234 14.05 1.02 -19.65
CA GLU A 234 14.70 0.72 -20.93
C GLU A 234 14.15 1.55 -22.10
N THR A 235 12.95 2.12 -21.99
CA THR A 235 12.35 2.95 -23.03
C THR A 235 12.69 4.44 -22.83
N PRO A 236 13.67 5.01 -23.57
CA PRO A 236 13.95 6.44 -23.51
C PRO A 236 12.75 7.25 -24.00
N MET A 237 12.60 8.45 -23.43
CA MET A 237 11.56 9.42 -23.78
C MET A 237 11.80 9.96 -25.21
N MET A 238 11.50 9.16 -26.24
CA MET A 238 11.32 9.70 -27.57
C MET A 238 9.98 10.41 -27.58
N PHE A 239 10.05 11.74 -27.66
CA PHE A 239 8.94 12.67 -27.82
C PHE A 239 7.87 12.13 -28.79
N LEU A 240 6.64 12.00 -28.29
CA LEU A 240 5.42 12.07 -29.09
C LEU A 240 4.93 13.51 -29.10
#